data_AF-A0A5K0ZCS7-F1
#
_entry.id   AF-A0A5K0ZCS7-F1
#
_cell.length_a   1.000
_cell.length_b   1.000
_cell.length_c   1.000
_cell.angle_alpha   90.00
_cell.angle_beta   90.00
_cell.angle_gamma   90.00
#
_symmetry.space_group_name_H-M   'P 1'
#
loop_
_entity.id
_entity.type
_entity.pdbx_description
1 polymer ?
#
loop_
_entity_poly.entity_id
_entity_poly.type
_entity_poly.pdbx_seq_one_letter_code
_entity_poly.pdbx_strand_id
1 'polypeptide(L)' 'GHHSFLLSQFLLCDSWGALQVGFYASTCPSAESIVASTVQSSVNADKTIAASLLHLHFHDCFVQ' A
#
# COMPACT_ATOMS: atom_id res chain seq x y z
N GLY A 1 -29.00 27.35 20.36
CA GLY A 1 -29.39 26.07 19.73
C GLY A 1 -28.57 25.75 18.50
N HIS A 2 -28.59 26.59 17.46
CA HIS A 2 -28.00 26.27 16.15
C HIS A 2 -26.45 26.33 16.05
N HIS A 3 -25.76 27.01 16.96
CA HIS A 3 -24.28 27.07 16.93
C HIS A 3 -23.58 25.80 17.44
N SER A 4 -24.27 24.96 18.22
CA SER A 4 -23.70 23.72 18.77
C SER A 4 -23.71 22.56 17.78
N PHE A 5 -24.51 22.64 16.71
CA PHE A 5 -24.65 21.58 15.71
C PHE A 5 -23.57 21.65 14.61
N LEU A 6 -23.01 22.84 14.37
CA LEU A 6 -21.99 23.07 13.34
C LEU A 6 -20.59 22.58 13.74
N LEU A 7 -20.31 22.50 15.05
CA LEU A 7 -19.06 21.93 15.56
C LEU A 7 -19.00 20.39 15.42
N SER A 8 -20.15 19.74 15.17
CA SER A 8 -20.24 18.30 15.00
C SER A 8 -19.91 17.82 13.57
N GLN A 9 -19.71 18.73 12.61
CA GLN A 9 -19.47 18.39 11.19
C GLN A 9 -17.99 18.42 10.79
N PHE A 10 -17.07 18.68 11.73
CA PHE A 10 -15.61 18.65 11.46
C PHE A 10 -14.98 17.25 11.68
N LEU A 11 -15.78 16.25 12.07
CA LEU A 11 -15.34 14.88 12.40
C LEU A 11 -15.81 13.85 11.35
N LEU A 12 -16.01 14.27 10.10
CA LEU A 12 -16.09 13.33 8.99
C LEU A 12 -14.64 13.04 8.59
N CYS A 13 -14.17 11.87 9.01
CA CYS A 13 -12.91 11.28 8.65
C CYS A 13 -12.68 11.40 7.13
N ASP A 14 -11.78 12.28 6.71
CA ASP A 14 -11.04 12.08 5.47
C ASP A 14 -10.19 10.82 5.69
N SER A 15 -10.79 9.65 5.53
CA SER A 15 -10.01 8.42 5.35
C SER A 15 -9.47 8.41 3.93
N TRP A 16 -8.65 9.41 3.59
CA TRP A 16 -7.57 9.15 2.66
C TRP A 16 -6.75 8.07 3.34
N GLY A 17 -6.82 6.84 2.82
CA GLY A 17 -6.06 5.71 3.34
C GLY A 17 -4.58 6.07 3.30
N ALA A 18 -4.07 6.57 4.42
CA ALA A 18 -2.70 7.04 4.51
C ALA A 18 -1.80 5.82 4.50
N LEU A 19 -0.94 5.73 3.50
CA LEU A 19 0.08 4.69 3.46
C LEU A 19 1.11 4.95 4.56
N GLN A 20 1.51 3.91 5.27
CA GLN A 20 2.50 3.99 6.33
C GLN A 20 3.59 2.93 6.11
N VAL A 21 4.85 3.32 6.24
CA VAL A 21 5.97 2.38 6.29
C VAL A 21 5.85 1.50 7.53
N GLY A 22 6.02 0.20 7.38
CA GLY A 22 5.84 -0.76 8.48
C GLY A 22 4.37 -0.97 8.87
N PHE A 23 3.42 -0.72 7.96
CA PHE A 23 2.00 -1.02 8.19
C PHE A 23 1.76 -2.45 8.71
N TYR A 24 2.55 -3.41 8.22
CA TYR A 24 2.46 -4.82 8.64
C TYR A 24 3.30 -5.17 9.88
N ALA A 25 4.00 -4.22 10.51
CA ALA A 25 4.96 -4.54 11.58
C ALA A 25 4.33 -5.29 12.77
N SER A 26 3.07 -5.03 13.10
CA SER A 26 2.36 -5.68 14.22
C SER A 26 1.54 -6.91 13.82
N THR A 27 1.16 -7.03 12.55
CA THR A 27 0.26 -8.08 12.06
C THR A 27 1.00 -9.18 11.30
N CYS A 28 2.00 -8.80 10.51
CA CYS A 28 2.88 -9.70 9.76
C CYS A 28 4.26 -9.04 9.58
N PRO A 29 5.12 -9.05 10.61
CA PRO A 29 6.42 -8.36 10.58
C PRO A 29 7.36 -8.88 9.49
N SER A 30 7.15 -10.13 9.04
CA SER A 30 7.94 -10.75 7.97
C SER A 30 7.40 -10.47 6.57
N ALA A 31 6.32 -9.70 6.40
CA ALA A 31 5.70 -9.49 5.09
C ALA A 31 6.70 -8.91 4.07
N GLU A 32 7.38 -7.83 4.43
CA GLU A 32 8.34 -7.15 3.55
C GLU A 32 9.53 -8.06 3.21
N SER A 33 10.05 -8.82 4.17
CA SER A 33 11.20 -9.71 3.96
C SER A 33 10.84 -10.95 3.12
N ILE A 34 9.65 -11.52 3.32
CA ILE A 34 9.13 -12.61 2.50
C ILE A 34 9.02 -12.15 1.06
N VAL A 35 8.33 -11.03 0.79
CA VAL A 35 8.17 -10.50 -0.57
C VAL A 35 9.53 -10.24 -1.22
N ALA A 36 10.45 -9.57 -0.51
CA ALA A 36 11.78 -9.28 -1.02
C ALA A 36 12.57 -10.56 -1.40
N SER A 37 12.58 -11.57 -0.53
CA SER A 37 13.30 -12.83 -0.78
C SER A 37 12.70 -13.63 -1.94
N THR A 38 11.37 -13.66 -2.06
CA THR A 38 10.68 -14.31 -3.18
C THR A 38 10.99 -13.60 -4.49
N VAL A 39 10.83 -12.27 -4.56
CA VAL A 39 11.13 -11.48 -5.76
C VAL A 39 12.59 -11.65 -6.15
N GLN A 40 13.53 -11.58 -5.20
CA GLN A 40 14.95 -11.77 -5.47
C GLN A 40 15.26 -13.14 -6.07
N SER A 41 14.64 -14.20 -5.53
CA SER A 41 14.80 -15.57 -6.04
C SER A 41 14.25 -15.70 -7.46
N SER A 42 13.07 -15.15 -7.73
CA SER A 42 12.47 -15.15 -9.07
C SER A 42 13.30 -14.36 -10.08
N VAL A 43 13.82 -13.19 -9.70
CA VAL A 43 14.70 -12.36 -10.55
C VAL A 43 16.05 -13.03 -10.79
N ASN A 44 16.53 -13.85 -9.86
CA ASN A 44 17.74 -14.65 -10.07
C ASN A 44 17.54 -15.78 -11.07
N ALA A 45 16.34 -16.38 -11.09
CA ALA A 45 15.97 -17.39 -12.08
C ALA A 45 15.70 -16.78 -13.46
N ASP A 46 15.00 -15.64 -13.52
CA ASP A 46 14.67 -14.92 -14.74
C ASP A 46 14.73 -13.40 -14.52
N LYS A 47 15.68 -12.74 -15.18
CA LYS A 47 15.91 -11.30 -15.04
C LYS A 47 14.76 -10.45 -15.57
N THR A 48 13.90 -10.98 -16.45
CA THR A 48 12.76 -10.26 -17.02
C THR A 48 11.65 -10.00 -16.01
N ILE A 49 11.57 -10.81 -14.95
CA ILE A 49 10.53 -10.71 -13.91
C ILE A 49 10.53 -9.34 -13.21
N ALA A 50 11.70 -8.74 -13.00
CA ALA A 50 11.79 -7.42 -12.37
C ALA A 50 11.03 -6.35 -13.18
N ALA A 51 11.22 -6.34 -14.51
CA ALA A 51 10.53 -5.41 -15.40
C ALA A 51 9.03 -5.72 -15.49
N SER A 52 8.66 -7.01 -15.54
CA SER A 52 7.27 -7.45 -15.60
C SER A 52 6.48 -7.06 -14.34
N LEU A 53 7.05 -7.22 -13.14
CA LEU A 53 6.40 -6.82 -11.88
C LEU A 53 6.19 -5.31 -11.81
N LEU A 54 7.18 -4.53 -12.25
CA LEU A 54 7.05 -3.08 -12.29
C LEU A 54 5.97 -2.62 -13.29
N HIS A 55 5.95 -3.23 -14.48
CA HIS A 55 4.92 -2.95 -15.47
C HIS A 55 3.52 -3.32 -14.97
N LEU A 56 3.37 -4.46 -14.32
CA LEU A 56 2.09 -4.87 -13.71
C LEU A 56 1.61 -3.85 -12.68
N HIS A 57 2.50 -3.40 -11.77
CA HIS A 57 2.15 -2.39 -10.77
C HIS A 57 1.67 -1.08 -11.42
N PHE A 58 2.37 -0.61 -12.45
CA PHE A 58 1.95 0.58 -13.18
C PHE A 58 0.64 0.37 -13.93
N HIS A 59 0.45 -0.79 -14.55
CA HIS A 59 -0.79 -1.11 -15.25
C HIS A 59 -2.00 -1.06 -14.31
N ASP A 60 -1.92 -1.66 -13.13
CA ASP A 60 -3.01 -1.68 -12.14
C ASP A 60 -3.31 -0.29 -11.56
N CYS A 61 -2.30 0.58 -11.42
CA CYS A 61 -2.51 1.92 -10.87
C CYS A 61 -2.98 2.94 -11.92
N PHE A 62 -2.60 2.79 -13.19
CA PHE A 62 -2.92 3.76 -14.23
C PHE A 62 -4.13 3.37 -15.09
N VAL A 63 -4.49 2.09 -15.14
CA VAL A 63 -5.70 1.61 -15.83
C VAL A 63 -6.79 1.39 -14.77
N GLN A 64 -7.55 2.44 -14.47
CA GLN A 64 -8.73 2.41 -13.59
C GLN A 64 -10.03 2.59 -14.38
#